data_AF-A0AA39H4E4-F1
#
_entry.id   AF-A0AA39H4E4-F1
#
_cell.length_a   1.000
_cell.length_b   1.000
_cell.length_c   1.000
_cell.angle_alpha   90.00
_cell.angle_beta   90.00
_cell.angle_gamma   90.00
#
_symmetry.space_group_name_H-M   'P 1'
#
loop_
_entity.id
_entity.type
_entity.pdbx_description
1 polymer ?
#
loop_
_entity_poly.entity_id
_entity_poly.type
_entity_poly.pdbx_seq_one_letter_code
_entity_poly.pdbx_strand_id
1 'polypeptide(L)'
;MNLLFVALQIAFIAAAVEVSDCARCFCGKESCEDAMICTGKRCKVGFRLVGEKVRLEQLCSDEINDEPNQCYQDHDSWQEVCTCSEDFCNTFVFLRSSLDHMKNEESKQELEDAYLPTSRPHREDISPNHSRNLSVLFVIVPVTVGGLATCLIVINYHCKM
;
A
#
# COMPACT_ATOMS: atom_id res chain seq x y z
N MET A 1 11.67 37.83 -8.29
CA MET A 1 12.00 36.54 -8.95
C MET A 1 12.15 35.39 -7.96
N ASN A 2 13.00 35.49 -6.92
CA ASN A 2 13.38 34.31 -6.11
C ASN A 2 12.22 33.57 -5.41
N LEU A 3 11.16 34.25 -4.91
CA LEU A 3 10.04 33.58 -4.24
C LEU A 3 9.35 32.51 -5.10
N LEU A 4 9.19 32.75 -6.41
CA LEU A 4 8.54 31.80 -7.30
C LEU A 4 9.38 30.51 -7.45
N PHE A 5 10.70 30.66 -7.49
CA PHE A 5 11.64 29.53 -7.54
C PHE A 5 11.64 28.73 -6.23
N VAL A 6 11.63 29.41 -5.08
CA VAL A 6 11.55 28.77 -3.75
C VAL A 6 10.23 28.02 -3.58
N ALA A 7 9.09 28.62 -3.97
CA ALA A 7 7.79 27.97 -3.95
C ALA A 7 7.75 26.73 -4.86
N LEU A 8 8.32 26.81 -6.07
CA LEU A 8 8.41 25.68 -6.99
C LEU A 8 9.27 24.54 -6.43
N GLN A 9 10.40 24.85 -5.77
CA GLN A 9 11.24 23.85 -5.11
C GLN A 9 10.55 23.18 -3.92
N ILE A 10 9.83 23.95 -3.08
CA ILE A 10 9.05 23.39 -1.96
C ILE A 10 7.94 22.46 -2.49
N ALA A 11 7.23 22.86 -3.55
CA ALA A 11 6.22 22.02 -4.20
C ALA A 11 6.84 20.73 -4.79
N PHE A 12 8.03 20.82 -5.40
CA PHE A 12 8.72 19.65 -5.95
C PHE A 12 9.20 18.68 -4.87
N ILE A 13 9.66 19.18 -3.72
CA ILE A 13 10.02 18.35 -2.56
C ILE A 13 8.76 17.71 -1.96
N ALA A 14 7.68 18.47 -1.77
CA ALA A 14 6.41 17.94 -1.25
C ALA A 14 5.79 16.86 -2.15
N ALA A 15 5.98 16.95 -3.47
CA ALA A 15 5.55 15.93 -4.43
C ALA A 15 6.52 14.74 -4.56
N ALA A 16 7.75 14.85 -4.02
CA ALA A 16 8.76 13.78 -4.04
C ALA A 16 8.89 13.03 -2.71
N VAL A 17 8.26 13.52 -1.63
CA VAL A 17 8.12 12.78 -0.37
C VAL A 17 6.84 11.95 -0.45
N GLU A 18 6.94 10.79 -1.10
CA GLU A 18 6.05 9.67 -0.79
C GLU A 18 6.35 9.25 0.65
N VAL A 19 5.48 9.67 1.59
CA VAL A 19 5.49 9.12 2.94
C VAL A 19 5.01 7.67 2.81
N SER A 20 5.94 6.74 2.90
CA SER A 20 5.62 5.31 3.05
C SER A 20 5.06 5.11 4.46
N ASP A 21 3.76 5.39 4.64
CA ASP A 21 3.05 5.11 5.89
C ASP A 21 3.19 3.61 6.22
N CYS A 22 3.82 3.34 7.36
CA CYS A 22 3.92 2.01 7.94
C CYS A 22 2.86 1.89 9.03
N ALA A 23 1.96 0.92 8.88
CA ALA A 23 0.94 0.59 9.86
C ALA A 23 1.49 -0.35 10.94
N ARG A 24 0.99 -0.19 12.17
CA ARG A 24 1.22 -1.13 13.28
C ARG A 24 0.12 -2.17 13.29
N CYS A 25 0.49 -3.44 13.25
CA CYS A 25 -0.40 -4.57 13.05
C CYS A 25 -0.42 -5.45 14.30
N PHE A 26 -1.56 -6.07 14.62
CA PHE A 26 -1.54 -7.22 15.51
C PHE A 26 -0.77 -8.36 14.85
N CYS A 27 0.04 -9.09 15.61
CA CYS A 27 0.78 -10.24 15.10
C CYS A 27 0.60 -11.51 15.93
N GLY A 28 0.54 -12.65 15.25
CA GLY A 28 0.52 -13.97 15.87
C GLY A 28 1.85 -14.32 16.51
N LYS A 29 1.79 -15.04 17.65
CA LYS A 29 2.97 -15.48 18.40
C LYS A 29 3.95 -16.32 17.56
N GLU A 30 3.43 -17.17 16.69
CA GLU A 30 4.22 -18.01 15.77
C GLU A 30 4.92 -17.18 14.67
N SER A 31 4.45 -15.94 14.41
CA SER A 31 4.83 -15.12 13.26
C SER A 31 5.76 -13.93 13.60
N CYS A 32 5.83 -13.50 14.88
CA CYS A 32 6.58 -12.30 15.32
C CYS A 32 7.42 -12.46 16.61
N GLU A 33 8.06 -13.62 16.84
CA GLU A 33 9.06 -13.81 17.93
C GLU A 33 8.65 -13.25 19.31
N ASP A 34 7.55 -13.77 19.87
CA ASP A 34 6.91 -13.32 21.14
C ASP A 34 6.29 -11.90 21.12
N ALA A 35 6.54 -11.06 20.11
CA ALA A 35 5.89 -9.76 19.97
C ALA A 35 4.45 -9.89 19.43
N MET A 36 3.48 -9.34 20.16
CA MET A 36 2.05 -9.32 19.78
C MET A 36 1.71 -8.23 18.75
N ILE A 37 2.69 -7.42 18.35
CA ILE A 37 2.58 -6.26 17.46
C ILE A 37 3.79 -6.26 16.55
N CYS A 38 3.62 -5.90 15.28
CA CYS A 38 4.73 -5.57 14.37
C CYS A 38 4.37 -4.39 13.46
N THR A 39 5.40 -3.76 12.88
CA THR A 39 5.26 -2.57 12.02
C THR A 39 5.64 -2.94 10.58
N GLY A 40 4.85 -2.54 9.59
CA GLY A 40 5.11 -2.77 8.17
C GLY A 40 4.18 -1.96 7.26
N LYS A 41 4.32 -2.03 5.94
CA LYS A 41 3.50 -1.21 5.01
C LYS A 41 2.00 -1.50 5.09
N ARG A 42 1.62 -2.75 5.34
CA ARG A 42 0.23 -3.19 5.47
C ARG A 42 0.10 -4.24 6.57
N CYS A 43 -1.11 -4.42 7.06
CA CYS A 43 -1.48 -5.52 7.93
C CYS A 43 -2.29 -6.56 7.16
N LYS A 44 -2.01 -7.84 7.41
CA LYS A 44 -2.79 -8.99 6.93
C LYS A 44 -3.55 -9.62 8.10
N VAL A 45 -4.76 -10.09 7.82
CA VAL A 45 -5.54 -10.99 8.66
C VAL A 45 -6.28 -11.99 7.78
N GLY A 46 -6.28 -13.27 8.16
CA GLY A 46 -6.89 -14.30 7.34
C GLY A 46 -6.87 -15.68 7.97
N PHE A 47 -7.49 -16.63 7.27
CA PHE A 47 -7.48 -18.04 7.58
C PHE A 47 -6.43 -18.75 6.73
N ARG A 48 -5.39 -19.29 7.37
CA ARG A 48 -4.29 -20.00 6.73
C ARG A 48 -4.31 -21.49 7.04
N LEU A 49 -3.99 -22.32 6.05
CA LEU A 49 -3.93 -23.77 6.18
C LEU A 49 -2.54 -24.22 6.65
N VAL A 50 -2.43 -24.61 7.92
CA VAL A 50 -1.19 -25.11 8.53
C VAL A 50 -1.29 -26.64 8.68
N GLY A 51 -0.81 -27.36 7.66
CA GLY A 51 -1.01 -28.80 7.53
C GLY A 51 -2.48 -29.11 7.23
N GLU A 52 -3.15 -29.87 8.10
CA GLU A 52 -4.58 -30.18 7.99
C GLU A 52 -5.48 -29.21 8.78
N LYS A 53 -4.93 -28.14 9.36
CA LYS A 53 -5.67 -27.24 10.27
C LYS A 53 -5.68 -25.81 9.77
N VAL A 54 -6.89 -25.28 9.56
CA VAL A 54 -7.12 -23.85 9.34
C VAL A 54 -6.92 -23.10 10.66
N ARG A 55 -6.19 -21.98 10.62
CA ARG A 55 -5.94 -21.08 11.75
C ARG A 55 -6.16 -19.62 11.33
N LEU A 56 -6.68 -18.80 12.24
CA LEU A 56 -6.63 -17.34 12.08
C LEU A 56 -5.17 -16.90 12.30
N GLU A 57 -4.56 -16.27 11.30
CA GLU A 57 -3.24 -15.65 11.40
C GLU A 57 -3.36 -14.13 11.17
N GLN A 58 -2.54 -13.36 11.89
CA GLN A 58 -2.46 -11.90 11.85
C GLN A 58 -0.97 -11.55 11.76
N LEU A 59 -0.58 -10.69 10.83
CA LEU A 59 0.82 -10.27 10.62
C LEU A 59 0.92 -8.95 9.85
N CYS A 60 2.13 -8.38 9.81
CA CYS A 60 2.50 -7.26 8.93
C CYS A 60 3.06 -7.78 7.60
N SER A 61 2.87 -7.00 6.53
CA SER A 61 3.35 -7.29 5.17
C SER A 61 4.00 -6.04 4.56
N ASP A 62 5.18 -6.22 3.97
CA ASP A 62 5.89 -5.20 3.18
C ASP A 62 5.80 -5.47 1.66
N GLU A 63 5.03 -6.49 1.27
CA GLU A 63 4.88 -6.95 -0.11
C GLU A 63 4.24 -5.89 -0.99
N ILE A 64 4.87 -5.63 -2.15
CA ILE A 64 4.47 -4.57 -3.08
C ILE A 64 3.17 -4.95 -3.80
N ASN A 65 2.91 -6.25 -3.97
CA ASN A 65 1.77 -6.79 -4.73
C ASN A 65 0.46 -6.81 -3.93
N ASP A 66 0.50 -6.61 -2.61
CA ASP A 66 -0.72 -6.39 -1.84
C ASP A 66 -1.37 -5.08 -2.31
N GLU A 67 -2.63 -5.10 -2.73
CA GLU A 67 -3.42 -3.87 -2.80
C GLU A 67 -3.92 -3.51 -1.38
N PRO A 68 -4.16 -2.22 -1.05
CA PRO A 68 -4.74 -1.85 0.24
C PRO A 68 -6.23 -2.18 0.28
N ASN A 69 -6.72 -2.67 1.42
CA ASN A 69 -8.14 -2.95 1.68
C ASN A 69 -8.76 -3.97 0.69
N GLN A 70 -7.96 -4.89 0.15
CA GLN A 70 -8.40 -5.96 -0.75
C GLN A 70 -8.37 -7.31 -0.04
N CYS A 71 -9.20 -8.24 -0.48
CA CYS A 71 -9.28 -9.58 0.07
C CYS A 71 -9.17 -10.62 -1.07
N TYR A 72 -8.51 -11.73 -0.77
CA TYR A 72 -8.25 -12.83 -1.70
C TYR A 72 -8.69 -14.16 -1.07
N GLN A 73 -9.12 -15.10 -1.91
CA GLN A 73 -9.47 -16.47 -1.53
C GLN A 73 -8.52 -17.47 -2.22
N ASP A 74 -8.26 -18.61 -1.57
CA ASP A 74 -7.41 -19.71 -2.07
C ASP A 74 -6.03 -19.29 -2.65
N HIS A 75 -5.39 -18.27 -2.04
CA HIS A 75 -4.11 -17.71 -2.47
C HIS A 75 -2.97 -18.04 -1.50
N ASP A 76 -1.89 -18.65 -2.00
CA ASP A 76 -0.63 -18.94 -1.28
C ASP A 76 -0.80 -19.43 0.19
N SER A 77 -1.42 -20.61 0.35
CA SER A 77 -1.78 -21.24 1.66
C SER A 77 -2.86 -20.54 2.49
N TRP A 78 -3.39 -19.39 2.06
CA TRP A 78 -4.56 -18.76 2.66
C TRP A 78 -5.85 -19.25 1.99
N GLN A 79 -6.84 -19.60 2.81
CA GLN A 79 -8.21 -19.89 2.38
C GLN A 79 -8.98 -18.59 2.13
N GLU A 80 -8.88 -17.64 3.06
CA GLU A 80 -9.41 -16.28 2.98
C GLU A 80 -8.36 -15.35 3.62
N VAL A 81 -7.93 -14.27 2.96
CA VAL A 81 -7.01 -13.27 3.54
C VAL A 81 -7.35 -11.86 3.08
N CYS A 82 -7.30 -10.90 4.00
CA CYS A 82 -7.55 -9.48 3.76
C CYS A 82 -6.36 -8.62 4.17
N THR A 83 -6.08 -7.59 3.38
CA THR A 83 -5.07 -6.55 3.64
C THR A 83 -5.73 -5.27 4.16
N CYS A 84 -5.00 -4.45 4.91
CA CYS A 84 -5.41 -3.09 5.27
C CYS A 84 -4.20 -2.22 5.64
N SER A 85 -4.37 -0.89 5.63
CA SER A 85 -3.28 0.10 5.82
C SER A 85 -3.47 1.03 7.03
N GLU A 86 -4.47 0.79 7.89
CA GLU A 86 -4.69 1.57 9.11
C GLU A 86 -4.05 0.89 10.34
N ASP A 87 -3.68 1.68 11.35
CA ASP A 87 -3.15 1.17 12.61
C ASP A 87 -4.14 0.19 13.29
N PHE A 88 -3.67 -1.02 13.58
CA PHE A 88 -4.39 -2.12 14.22
C PHE A 88 -5.65 -2.61 13.47
N CYS A 89 -5.76 -2.32 12.17
CA CYS A 89 -6.91 -2.65 11.34
C CYS A 89 -7.20 -4.16 11.21
N ASN A 90 -6.17 -5.01 11.34
CA ASN A 90 -6.20 -6.44 10.99
C ASN A 90 -6.89 -7.32 12.06
N THR A 91 -8.08 -6.91 12.50
CA THR A 91 -8.92 -7.63 13.46
C THR A 91 -9.81 -8.68 12.76
N PHE A 92 -10.30 -9.66 13.53
CA PHE A 92 -11.32 -10.59 13.05
C PHE A 92 -12.64 -9.88 12.65
N VAL A 93 -12.96 -8.74 13.26
CA VAL A 93 -14.13 -7.92 12.90
C VAL A 93 -13.98 -7.33 11.50
N PHE A 94 -12.80 -6.80 11.19
CA PHE A 94 -12.48 -6.32 9.84
C PHE A 94 -12.53 -7.47 8.81
N LEU A 95 -11.81 -8.57 9.06
CA LEU A 95 -11.81 -9.75 8.17
C LEU A 95 -13.22 -10.17 7.77
N ARG A 96 -14.10 -10.37 8.77
CA ARG A 96 -15.48 -10.76 8.52
C ARG A 96 -16.24 -9.70 7.72
N SER A 97 -16.16 -8.43 8.12
CA SER A 97 -16.89 -7.35 7.44
C SER A 97 -16.51 -7.22 5.97
N SER A 98 -15.23 -7.42 5.64
CA SER A 98 -14.73 -7.34 4.26
C SER A 98 -15.15 -8.56 3.42
N LEU A 99 -15.13 -9.76 4.00
CA LEU A 99 -15.64 -10.98 3.34
C LEU A 99 -17.16 -10.95 3.13
N ASP A 100 -17.92 -10.43 4.10
CA ASP A 100 -19.36 -10.21 3.96
C ASP A 100 -19.63 -9.15 2.86
N HIS A 101 -18.73 -8.16 2.65
CA HIS A 101 -18.85 -7.19 1.55
C HIS A 101 -18.51 -7.79 0.17
N MET A 102 -17.49 -8.65 0.06
CA MET A 102 -17.17 -9.34 -1.21
C MET A 102 -18.39 -10.10 -1.75
N LYS A 103 -18.98 -10.95 -0.91
CA LYS A 103 -20.10 -11.84 -1.26
C LYS A 103 -21.34 -11.05 -1.72
N ASN A 104 -21.53 -9.84 -1.18
CA ASN A 104 -22.58 -8.94 -1.63
C ASN A 104 -22.31 -8.33 -3.02
N GLU A 105 -21.08 -7.87 -3.29
CA GLU A 105 -20.72 -7.33 -4.61
C GLU A 105 -20.69 -8.42 -5.70
N GLU A 106 -20.22 -9.64 -5.40
CA GLU A 106 -20.30 -10.80 -6.30
C GLU A 106 -21.76 -11.07 -6.72
N SER A 107 -22.67 -11.18 -5.74
CA SER A 107 -24.11 -11.40 -5.99
C SER A 107 -24.82 -10.28 -6.75
N LYS A 108 -24.22 -9.08 -6.77
CA LYS A 108 -24.70 -7.90 -7.50
C LYS A 108 -24.14 -7.85 -8.92
N GLN A 109 -22.88 -8.25 -9.12
CA GLN A 109 -22.29 -8.42 -10.45
C GLN A 109 -22.98 -9.52 -11.26
N GLU A 110 -23.36 -10.64 -10.63
CA GLU A 110 -24.21 -11.68 -11.27
C GLU A 110 -25.56 -11.13 -11.76
N LEU A 111 -26.10 -10.08 -11.12
CA LEU A 111 -27.37 -9.45 -11.50
C LEU A 111 -27.21 -8.39 -12.60
N GLU A 112 -26.08 -7.67 -12.63
CA GLU A 112 -25.80 -6.64 -13.64
C GLU A 112 -25.33 -7.25 -14.98
N ASP A 113 -24.52 -8.32 -14.98
CA ASP A 113 -24.02 -8.96 -16.22
C ASP A 113 -25.15 -9.65 -17.04
N ALA A 114 -26.29 -9.91 -16.43
CA ALA A 114 -27.50 -10.37 -17.11
C ALA A 114 -28.17 -9.29 -17.99
N TYR A 115 -27.83 -8.00 -17.83
CA TYR A 115 -28.53 -6.88 -18.47
C TYR A 115 -27.64 -5.65 -18.78
N LEU A 116 -26.93 -5.64 -19.93
CA LEU A 116 -26.93 -4.52 -20.93
C LEU A 116 -25.92 -4.74 -22.10
N PRO A 117 -26.15 -4.15 -23.30
CA PRO A 117 -25.22 -4.24 -24.43
C PRO A 117 -24.53 -2.92 -24.84
N THR A 118 -23.23 -3.03 -25.19
CA THR A 118 -22.57 -2.35 -26.35
C THR A 118 -22.35 -0.81 -26.37
N SER A 119 -21.10 -0.40 -26.12
CA SER A 119 -20.23 0.55 -26.92
C SER A 119 -19.97 2.05 -26.57
N ARG A 120 -18.65 2.39 -26.43
CA ARG A 120 -17.86 3.51 -27.06
C ARG A 120 -18.12 4.99 -26.63
N PRO A 121 -17.23 5.99 -26.96
CA PRO A 121 -15.74 6.02 -27.07
C PRO A 121 -15.02 7.34 -26.60
N HIS A 122 -13.67 7.39 -26.69
CA HIS A 122 -12.79 8.62 -26.81
C HIS A 122 -12.60 9.45 -25.50
N ARG A 123 -11.65 10.40 -25.26
CA ARG A 123 -10.66 11.26 -26.00
C ARG A 123 -9.75 12.01 -24.94
N GLU A 124 -8.49 12.49 -25.06
CA GLU A 124 -7.38 12.61 -26.06
C GLU A 124 -5.99 12.78 -25.34
N ASP A 125 -4.86 12.89 -26.08
CA ASP A 125 -3.47 13.14 -25.60
C ASP A 125 -3.09 14.63 -25.38
N ILE A 126 -1.95 14.90 -24.70
CA ILE A 126 -1.05 16.06 -24.94
C ILE A 126 0.38 15.78 -24.41
N SER A 127 1.42 16.26 -25.12
CA SER A 127 2.83 16.29 -24.68
C SER A 127 3.61 17.42 -25.38
N PRO A 128 4.53 18.14 -24.70
CA PRO A 128 5.66 18.74 -25.41
C PRO A 128 7.02 18.83 -24.65
N ASN A 129 8.03 18.13 -25.19
CA ASN A 129 9.26 18.72 -25.78
C ASN A 129 10.38 19.41 -24.93
N HIS A 130 11.48 18.67 -24.72
CA HIS A 130 12.92 19.02 -24.91
C HIS A 130 13.52 20.41 -24.52
N SER A 131 14.53 20.41 -23.62
CA SER A 131 15.87 21.03 -23.85
C SER A 131 16.89 20.68 -22.75
N ARG A 132 18.19 20.97 -22.97
CA ARG A 132 19.33 20.59 -22.08
C ARG A 132 19.83 21.78 -21.25
N ASN A 133 20.18 21.56 -19.98
CA ASN A 133 21.10 22.43 -19.21
C ASN A 133 21.86 21.64 -18.13
N LEU A 134 23.19 21.58 -18.23
CA LEU A 134 24.03 20.69 -17.41
C LEU A 134 24.39 21.25 -16.02
N SER A 135 24.22 22.56 -15.81
CA SER A 135 24.56 23.26 -14.56
C SER A 135 23.65 22.92 -13.38
N VAL A 136 22.45 22.39 -13.64
CA VAL A 136 21.46 22.01 -12.62
C VAL A 136 21.92 20.81 -11.78
N LEU A 137 22.74 19.92 -12.36
CA LEU A 137 23.15 18.65 -11.75
C LEU A 137 23.93 18.83 -10.43
N PHE A 138 24.81 19.83 -10.37
CA PHE A 138 25.74 20.03 -9.25
C PHE A 138 25.08 20.54 -7.95
N VAL A 139 23.87 21.11 -8.03
CA VAL A 139 23.11 21.54 -6.84
C VAL A 139 22.05 20.50 -6.48
N ILE A 140 21.45 19.82 -7.46
CA ILE A 140 20.52 18.72 -7.20
C ILE A 140 21.21 17.56 -6.48
N VAL A 141 22.34 17.05 -6.99
CA VAL A 141 22.95 15.81 -6.46
C VAL A 141 23.29 15.88 -4.96
N PRO A 142 23.92 16.94 -4.41
CA PRO A 142 24.17 17.01 -2.96
C PRO A 142 22.88 17.07 -2.12
N VAL A 143 21.84 17.76 -2.62
CA VAL A 143 20.58 17.95 -1.90
C VAL A 143 19.71 16.69 -1.98
N THR A 144 19.66 15.99 -3.11
CA THR A 144 18.94 14.72 -3.23
C THR A 144 19.64 13.59 -2.48
N VAL A 145 20.97 13.50 -2.52
CA VAL A 145 21.72 12.51 -1.73
C VAL A 145 21.56 12.77 -0.23
N GLY A 146 21.65 14.03 0.21
CA GLY A 146 21.41 14.39 1.62
C GLY A 146 19.97 14.10 2.07
N GLY A 147 18.98 14.56 1.30
CA GLY A 147 17.56 14.34 1.58
C GLY A 147 17.19 12.86 1.60
N LEU A 148 17.62 12.09 0.58
CA LEU A 148 17.34 10.66 0.49
C LEU A 148 18.04 9.87 1.61
N ALA A 149 19.25 10.26 2.03
CA ALA A 149 19.88 9.69 3.22
C ALA A 149 19.05 9.96 4.50
N THR A 150 18.54 11.19 4.71
CA THR A 150 17.65 11.47 5.85
C THR A 150 16.32 10.71 5.76
N CYS A 151 15.71 10.59 4.57
CA CYS A 151 14.48 9.83 4.40
C CYS A 151 14.69 8.33 4.66
N LEU A 152 15.79 7.73 4.17
CA LEU A 152 16.12 6.33 4.47
C LEU A 152 16.36 6.10 5.97
N ILE A 153 17.00 7.03 6.67
CA ILE A 153 17.17 6.96 8.13
C ILE A 153 15.80 7.05 8.84
N VAL A 154 14.92 7.97 8.43
CA VAL A 154 13.58 8.12 9.03
C VAL A 154 12.70 6.89 8.76
N ILE A 155 12.66 6.38 7.52
CA ILE A 155 11.90 5.17 7.17
C ILE A 155 12.45 3.96 7.94
N ASN A 156 13.78 3.81 8.01
CA ASN A 156 14.39 2.72 8.78
C ASN A 156 14.20 2.87 10.30
N TYR A 157 13.97 4.08 10.81
CA TYR A 157 13.65 4.31 12.21
C TYR A 157 12.18 4.02 12.52
N HIS A 158 11.26 4.48 11.67
CA HIS A 158 9.81 4.36 11.87
C HIS A 158 9.24 2.97 11.58
N CYS A 159 9.88 2.18 10.71
CA CYS A 159 9.43 0.82 10.36
C CYS A 159 10.36 -0.28 10.93
N LYS A 160 11.11 0.03 11.99
CA LYS A 160 12.02 -0.91 12.70
C LYS A 160 11.90 -0.80 14.24
N MET A 161 10.77 -0.26 14.71
CA MET A 161 10.35 -0.23 16.12
C MET A 161 8.86 -0.60 16.21
#